data_AF-A0A7X8WYR0-F1
#
_entry.id   AF-A0A7X8WYR0-F1
#
_cell.length_a   1.000
_cell.length_b   1.000
_cell.length_c   1.000
_cell.angle_alpha   90.00
_cell.angle_beta   90.00
_cell.angle_gamma   90.00
#
_symmetry.space_group_name_H-M   'P 1'
#
loop_
_entity.id
_entity.type
_entity.pdbx_description
1 polymer ?
#
loop_
_entity_poly.entity_id
_entity_poly.type
_entity_poly.pdbx_seq_one_letter_code
_entity_poly.pdbx_strand_id
1 'polypeptide(L)'
;MEKNIKKEFDLKIVQKPFLIKLVLINYLNDIDLYSDNAKFIREIKGDIWTRDPDDTELARAFYKKFWGDIMDADIGIYRGDTIISFNTIAGGFIRLLKVYKDGLKMPSSSEGRLEVIKNSVEVPYSLKEDFSKFKEKYHSLANFMPLLKQENLKYNLNHVKNREYYDFPDGFLKDIRDFYLNDKGNQAFHEENNKKYFNSFGKAEEGYRNYIEKNYLQDYFLDSNYKEGKILRPPSEIKFPYSKAIAEKLNYDEREGVLLYIGTFLKNALDIIEARGDRLRKIHLF
;
A
#
# COMPACT_ATOMS: atom_id res chain seq x y z
N MET A 1 29.59 -2.81 -41.79
CA MET A 1 28.98 -1.47 -41.88
C MET A 1 27.88 -1.41 -40.83
N GLU A 2 28.28 -1.40 -39.56
CA GLU A 2 27.43 -1.15 -38.41
C GLU A 2 27.27 0.36 -38.28
N LYS A 3 26.08 0.89 -38.56
CA LYS A 3 25.76 2.28 -38.21
C LYS A 3 24.26 2.42 -37.95
N ASN A 4 23.96 2.81 -36.72
CA ASN A 4 22.83 3.62 -36.28
C ASN A 4 21.43 3.00 -36.20
N ILE A 5 21.26 2.06 -35.28
CA ILE A 5 20.07 2.05 -34.41
C ILE A 5 20.55 2.15 -32.96
N LYS A 6 21.12 3.31 -32.62
CA LYS A 6 21.53 3.68 -31.25
C LYS A 6 21.07 5.09 -30.88
N LYS A 7 20.05 5.59 -31.58
CA LYS A 7 19.52 6.95 -31.41
C LYS A 7 18.01 6.95 -31.60
N GLU A 8 17.30 6.42 -30.60
CA GLU A 8 15.94 6.83 -30.21
C GLU A 8 15.56 5.99 -28.99
N PHE A 9 14.93 6.63 -28.01
CA PHE A 9 14.64 6.13 -26.65
C PHE A 9 15.77 6.30 -25.63
N ASP A 10 16.09 7.57 -25.39
CA ASP A 10 16.60 8.07 -24.11
C ASP A 10 15.50 7.99 -23.02
N LEU A 11 15.04 6.77 -22.71
CA LEU A 11 14.02 6.53 -21.70
C LEU A 11 14.70 6.22 -20.35
N LYS A 12 14.68 7.25 -19.48
CA LYS A 12 14.98 7.14 -18.06
C LYS A 12 14.27 5.94 -17.44
N ILE A 13 15.09 5.02 -16.94
CA ILE A 13 14.71 3.88 -16.12
C ILE A 13 13.94 4.40 -14.89
N VAL A 14 12.62 4.18 -14.84
CA VAL A 14 11.85 4.25 -13.60
C VAL A 14 11.70 2.82 -13.10
N GLN A 15 12.51 2.47 -12.10
CA GLN A 15 12.40 1.19 -11.40
C GLN A 15 11.11 1.17 -10.55
N LYS A 16 10.20 0.22 -10.83
CA LYS A 16 9.34 -0.58 -9.92
C LYS A 16 8.38 -1.45 -10.74
N PRO A 17 7.93 -2.66 -10.29
CA PRO A 17 7.75 -3.12 -8.91
C PRO A 17 8.58 -4.38 -8.55
N PHE A 18 8.92 -4.57 -7.26
CA PHE A 18 9.88 -5.59 -6.80
C PHE A 18 9.27 -6.83 -6.11
N LEU A 19 7.94 -7.00 -6.06
CA LEU A 19 7.37 -8.07 -5.22
C LEU A 19 6.26 -8.91 -5.85
N ILE A 20 5.64 -8.42 -6.94
CA ILE A 20 5.05 -9.35 -7.95
C ILE A 20 6.17 -10.26 -8.46
N LYS A 21 7.41 -9.78 -8.59
CA LYS A 21 8.56 -10.60 -8.97
C LYS A 21 8.66 -11.89 -8.16
N LEU A 22 8.92 -11.85 -6.86
CA LEU A 22 9.28 -13.09 -6.13
C LEU A 22 8.14 -14.13 -6.07
N VAL A 23 6.88 -13.70 -5.91
CA VAL A 23 5.75 -14.63 -5.78
C VAL A 23 5.24 -15.09 -7.15
N LEU A 24 5.27 -14.23 -8.19
CA LEU A 24 4.95 -14.62 -9.56
C LEU A 24 6.06 -15.48 -10.17
N ILE A 25 7.34 -15.19 -9.86
CA ILE A 25 8.49 -16.03 -10.17
C ILE A 25 8.28 -17.42 -9.55
N ASN A 26 8.03 -17.53 -8.24
CA ASN A 26 7.77 -18.83 -7.61
C ASN A 26 6.50 -19.54 -8.12
N TYR A 27 5.50 -18.81 -8.62
CA TYR A 27 4.29 -19.37 -9.23
C TYR A 27 4.53 -19.87 -10.67
N LEU A 28 5.46 -19.28 -11.40
CA LEU A 28 5.80 -19.62 -12.79
C LEU A 28 7.03 -20.54 -12.91
N ASN A 29 7.77 -20.75 -11.81
CA ASN A 29 8.99 -21.58 -11.71
C ASN A 29 8.76 -23.10 -11.78
N ASP A 30 7.76 -23.56 -12.53
CA ASP A 30 7.87 -24.84 -13.25
C ASP A 30 8.81 -24.71 -14.47
N ILE A 31 9.53 -23.59 -14.63
CA ILE A 31 10.48 -23.33 -15.73
C ILE A 31 11.78 -22.67 -15.20
N ASP A 32 12.90 -23.14 -15.74
CA ASP A 32 14.31 -22.98 -15.36
C ASP A 32 14.82 -21.51 -15.24
N LEU A 33 15.73 -21.27 -14.29
CA LEU A 33 16.07 -19.94 -13.74
C LEU A 33 17.52 -19.54 -13.99
N TYR A 34 17.74 -18.34 -14.55
CA TYR A 34 18.63 -17.27 -14.04
C TYR A 34 18.77 -16.10 -15.04
N SER A 35 18.52 -16.32 -16.34
CA SER A 35 18.64 -15.29 -17.38
C SER A 35 17.40 -14.42 -17.61
N ASP A 36 16.21 -14.86 -17.17
CA ASP A 36 14.95 -14.21 -17.53
C ASP A 36 14.44 -13.16 -16.55
N ASN A 37 14.96 -13.09 -15.33
CA ASN A 37 14.44 -12.17 -14.32
C ASN A 37 14.55 -10.70 -14.73
N ALA A 38 15.68 -10.27 -15.28
CA ALA A 38 15.86 -8.88 -15.72
C ALA A 38 15.10 -8.55 -17.01
N LYS A 39 14.71 -9.58 -17.78
CA LYS A 39 14.03 -9.49 -19.07
C LYS A 39 12.51 -9.44 -18.86
N PHE A 40 11.99 -10.32 -18.01
CA PHE A 40 10.59 -10.42 -17.62
C PHE A 40 10.03 -9.12 -17.04
N ILE A 41 10.77 -8.45 -16.15
CA ILE A 41 10.36 -7.15 -15.56
C ILE A 41 10.26 -6.05 -16.62
N ARG A 42 11.07 -6.13 -17.69
CA ARG A 42 11.00 -5.19 -18.81
C ARG A 42 9.84 -5.52 -19.75
N GLU A 43 9.29 -6.73 -19.67
CA GLU A 43 8.27 -7.26 -20.58
C GLU A 43 6.84 -7.24 -20.01
N ILE A 44 6.66 -7.14 -18.68
CA ILE A 44 5.34 -6.78 -18.11
C ILE A 44 5.03 -5.33 -18.47
N LYS A 45 4.33 -5.17 -19.59
CA LYS A 45 3.63 -3.94 -19.93
C LYS A 45 2.24 -4.04 -19.33
N GLY A 46 1.71 -2.94 -18.77
CA GLY A 46 0.29 -2.85 -18.48
C GLY A 46 -0.54 -3.27 -19.70
N ASP A 47 -1.81 -3.64 -19.51
CA ASP A 47 -2.68 -3.87 -20.66
C ASP A 47 -2.62 -2.67 -21.63
N ILE A 48 -2.93 -2.89 -22.90
CA ILE A 48 -2.74 -1.90 -23.99
C ILE A 48 -3.39 -0.54 -23.72
N TRP A 49 -4.21 -0.43 -22.67
CA TRP A 49 -4.99 0.73 -22.26
C TRP A 49 -4.41 1.48 -21.05
N THR A 50 -3.65 0.83 -20.16
CA THR A 50 -3.34 1.39 -18.82
C THR A 50 -1.88 1.76 -18.60
N ARG A 51 -0.93 1.06 -19.26
CA ARG A 51 0.52 1.09 -18.94
C ARG A 51 0.82 0.78 -17.46
N ASP A 52 -0.15 0.29 -16.70
CA ASP A 52 -0.05 -0.03 -15.28
C ASP A 52 0.31 -1.52 -15.14
N PRO A 53 1.50 -1.88 -14.62
CA PRO A 53 1.93 -3.28 -14.50
C PRO A 53 1.05 -4.10 -13.54
N ASP A 54 0.33 -3.44 -12.63
CA ASP A 54 -0.61 -4.07 -11.71
C ASP A 54 -2.00 -4.32 -12.35
N ASP A 55 -2.19 -3.86 -13.60
CA ASP A 55 -3.40 -3.97 -14.39
C ASP A 55 -3.14 -4.75 -15.70
N THR A 56 -2.81 -6.03 -15.52
CA THR A 56 -2.56 -7.00 -16.60
C THR A 56 -3.31 -8.30 -16.34
N GLU A 57 -3.57 -9.09 -17.38
CA GLU A 57 -4.15 -10.43 -17.22
C GLU A 57 -3.30 -11.32 -16.29
N LEU A 58 -1.97 -11.20 -16.39
CA LEU A 58 -1.03 -11.89 -15.52
C LEU A 58 -1.15 -11.46 -14.05
N ALA A 59 -1.24 -10.16 -13.78
CA ALA A 59 -1.44 -9.66 -12.43
C ALA A 59 -2.80 -10.12 -11.87
N ARG A 60 -3.85 -10.17 -12.69
CA ARG A 60 -5.17 -10.66 -12.27
C ARG A 60 -5.16 -12.16 -11.97
N ALA A 61 -4.54 -12.97 -12.83
CA ALA A 61 -4.38 -14.41 -12.57
C ALA A 61 -3.60 -14.66 -11.27
N PHE A 62 -2.58 -13.84 -11.01
CA PHE A 62 -1.83 -13.86 -9.77
C PHE A 62 -2.69 -13.51 -8.55
N TYR A 63 -3.45 -12.41 -8.57
CA TYR A 63 -4.33 -12.05 -7.46
C TYR A 63 -5.43 -13.11 -7.24
N LYS A 64 -5.95 -13.71 -8.32
CA LYS A 64 -6.96 -14.78 -8.25
C LYS A 64 -6.46 -16.00 -7.46
N LYS A 65 -5.16 -16.31 -7.50
CA LYS A 65 -4.60 -17.38 -6.67
C LYS A 65 -4.81 -17.12 -5.17
N PHE A 66 -4.65 -15.87 -4.73
CA PHE A 66 -4.68 -15.52 -3.31
C PHE A 66 -6.07 -15.07 -2.83
N TRP A 67 -6.91 -14.54 -3.72
CA TRP A 67 -8.24 -13.99 -3.41
C TRP A 67 -9.36 -14.61 -4.27
N GLY A 68 -9.20 -15.85 -4.75
CA GLY A 68 -10.15 -16.53 -5.63
C GLY A 68 -11.60 -16.50 -5.12
N ASP A 69 -11.79 -16.73 -3.83
CA ASP A 69 -13.11 -16.71 -3.16
C ASP A 69 -13.83 -15.35 -3.21
N ILE A 70 -13.08 -14.27 -3.44
CA ILE A 70 -13.63 -12.94 -3.71
C ILE A 70 -13.78 -12.77 -5.22
N MET A 71 -12.74 -13.10 -5.99
CA MET A 71 -12.64 -12.82 -7.41
C MET A 71 -13.61 -13.61 -8.29
N ASP A 72 -14.04 -14.79 -7.86
CA ASP A 72 -14.96 -15.66 -8.61
C ASP A 72 -16.44 -15.27 -8.48
N ALA A 73 -16.77 -14.25 -7.67
CA ALA A 73 -18.15 -13.81 -7.43
C ALA A 73 -18.82 -13.06 -8.61
N ASP A 74 -18.21 -13.01 -9.80
CA ASP A 74 -18.64 -12.21 -10.97
C ASP A 74 -19.06 -10.76 -10.62
N ILE A 75 -18.18 -10.06 -9.90
CA ILE A 75 -18.44 -8.68 -9.45
C ILE A 75 -17.68 -7.62 -10.25
N GLY A 76 -16.82 -8.02 -11.19
CA GLY A 76 -16.14 -7.14 -12.15
C GLY A 76 -14.65 -7.44 -12.30
N ILE A 77 -13.94 -6.52 -12.96
CA ILE A 77 -12.49 -6.59 -13.13
C ILE A 77 -11.81 -6.10 -11.85
N TYR A 78 -10.73 -6.74 -11.43
CA TYR A 78 -9.98 -6.36 -10.24
C TYR A 78 -8.60 -5.80 -10.53
N ARG A 79 -8.10 -4.99 -9.60
CA ARG A 79 -6.68 -4.62 -9.45
C ARG A 79 -6.25 -4.78 -8.01
N GLY A 80 -5.00 -5.17 -7.80
CA GLY A 80 -4.35 -5.07 -6.49
C GLY A 80 -3.89 -3.63 -6.25
N ASP A 81 -4.00 -3.15 -5.02
CA ASP A 81 -3.43 -1.87 -4.64
C ASP A 81 -2.80 -1.91 -3.24
N THR A 82 -1.77 -1.10 -3.07
CA THR A 82 -1.03 -0.97 -1.81
C THR A 82 -1.88 -0.27 -0.75
N ILE A 83 -2.11 -0.94 0.39
CA ILE A 83 -3.00 -0.41 1.43
C ILE A 83 -2.31 0.53 2.43
N ILE A 84 -1.05 0.25 2.81
CA ILE A 84 -0.23 1.14 3.65
C ILE A 84 0.81 1.87 2.78
N SER A 85 0.70 3.20 2.71
CA SER A 85 1.57 4.03 1.86
C SER A 85 2.91 4.38 2.54
N PHE A 86 4.03 4.01 1.91
CA PHE A 86 5.36 4.50 2.29
C PHE A 86 5.50 6.01 2.10
N ASN A 87 4.96 6.52 0.98
CA ASN A 87 5.15 7.90 0.60
C ASN A 87 4.54 8.86 1.62
N THR A 88 3.38 8.53 2.19
CA THR A 88 2.70 9.39 3.17
C THR A 88 3.55 9.56 4.42
N ILE A 89 3.99 8.46 5.03
CA ILE A 89 4.79 8.52 6.27
C ILE A 89 6.16 9.16 6.02
N ALA A 90 6.86 8.76 4.95
CA ALA A 90 8.18 9.30 4.62
C ALA A 90 8.11 10.79 4.26
N GLY A 91 7.06 11.20 3.55
CA GLY A 91 6.84 12.60 3.20
C GLY A 91 6.60 13.47 4.42
N GLY A 92 5.80 12.99 5.38
CA GLY A 92 5.61 13.69 6.66
C GLY A 92 6.92 13.81 7.44
N PHE A 93 7.68 12.73 7.55
CA PHE A 93 8.96 12.73 8.24
C PHE A 93 9.98 13.69 7.60
N ILE A 94 10.15 13.63 6.27
CA ILE A 94 11.10 14.50 5.53
C ILE A 94 10.79 15.98 5.77
N ARG A 95 9.52 16.37 5.89
CA ARG A 95 9.15 17.77 6.15
C ARG A 95 9.58 18.30 7.51
N LEU A 96 9.88 17.40 8.45
CA LEU A 96 10.44 17.78 9.75
C LEU A 96 11.95 18.01 9.68
N LEU A 97 12.63 17.45 8.69
CA LEU A 97 14.09 17.50 8.56
C LEU A 97 14.56 18.89 8.17
N LYS A 98 15.73 19.28 8.70
CA LYS A 98 16.43 20.52 8.36
C LYS A 98 16.67 20.63 6.86
N VAL A 99 17.08 19.55 6.20
CA VAL A 99 17.32 19.53 4.74
C VAL A 99 16.09 19.98 3.93
N TYR A 100 14.89 19.72 4.43
CA TYR A 100 13.64 20.19 3.81
C TYR A 100 13.38 21.67 4.07
N LYS A 101 13.66 22.14 5.28
CA LYS A 101 13.61 23.58 5.62
C LYS A 101 14.60 24.40 4.80
N ASP A 102 15.76 23.82 4.50
CA ASP A 102 16.82 24.43 3.70
C ASP A 102 16.52 24.44 2.17
N GLY A 103 15.32 23.99 1.77
CA GLY A 103 14.83 24.14 0.40
C GLY A 103 14.81 22.87 -0.45
N LEU A 104 15.04 21.68 0.14
CA LEU A 104 14.89 20.42 -0.59
C LEU A 104 13.48 20.31 -1.18
N LYS A 105 13.41 20.05 -2.49
CA LYS A 105 12.18 19.67 -3.17
C LYS A 105 11.82 18.23 -2.80
N MET A 106 10.60 18.00 -2.33
CA MET A 106 10.11 16.66 -1.97
C MET A 106 10.26 15.68 -3.16
N PRO A 107 11.01 14.57 -3.00
CA PRO A 107 11.11 13.56 -4.04
C PRO A 107 9.76 12.93 -4.37
N SER A 108 9.50 12.67 -5.66
CA SER A 108 8.26 12.02 -6.12
C SER A 108 8.29 10.51 -5.92
N SER A 109 9.46 9.88 -5.94
CA SER A 109 9.63 8.44 -5.75
C SER A 109 9.89 8.07 -4.29
N SER A 110 9.45 6.88 -3.91
CA SER A 110 9.78 6.25 -2.62
C SER A 110 11.28 6.06 -2.43
N GLU A 111 12.02 5.72 -3.49
CA GLU A 111 13.49 5.56 -3.48
C GLU A 111 14.16 6.89 -3.13
N GLY A 112 13.78 7.97 -3.82
CA GLY A 112 14.33 9.29 -3.53
C GLY A 112 13.98 9.76 -2.13
N ARG A 113 12.78 9.44 -1.61
CA ARG A 113 12.41 9.73 -0.22
C ARG A 113 13.27 8.94 0.77
N LEU A 114 13.50 7.65 0.54
CA LEU A 114 14.37 6.85 1.39
C LEU A 114 15.82 7.35 1.36
N GLU A 115 16.35 7.74 0.20
CA GLU A 115 17.69 8.30 0.07
C GLU A 115 17.87 9.57 0.90
N VAL A 116 16.90 10.48 0.87
CA VAL A 116 16.90 11.68 1.72
C VAL A 116 17.00 11.28 3.20
N ILE A 117 16.13 10.37 3.65
CA ILE A 117 16.10 9.90 5.05
C ILE A 117 17.43 9.27 5.46
N LYS A 118 18.01 8.42 4.61
CA LYS A 118 19.29 7.74 4.89
C LYS A 118 20.47 8.70 4.95
N ASN A 119 20.48 9.73 4.10
CA ASN A 119 21.58 10.70 4.00
C ASN A 119 21.46 11.86 4.98
N SER A 120 20.29 12.09 5.59
CA SER A 120 20.12 13.11 6.62
C SER A 120 20.88 12.76 7.89
N VAL A 121 21.70 13.71 8.36
CA VAL A 121 22.56 13.57 9.56
C VAL A 121 21.76 13.56 10.86
N GLU A 122 20.60 14.23 10.90
CA GLU A 122 19.75 14.34 12.10
C GLU A 122 18.88 13.10 12.34
N VAL A 123 18.88 12.13 11.41
CA VAL A 123 18.05 10.93 11.51
C VAL A 123 18.85 9.83 12.22
N PRO A 124 18.35 9.26 13.33
CA PRO A 124 19.00 8.15 14.01
C PRO A 124 19.13 6.92 13.11
N TYR A 125 20.20 6.13 13.31
CA TYR A 125 20.46 4.93 12.52
C TYR A 125 19.30 3.92 12.57
N SER A 126 18.74 3.66 13.75
CA SER A 126 17.59 2.76 13.93
C SER A 126 16.40 3.16 13.07
N LEU A 127 16.08 4.46 13.03
CA LEU A 127 14.97 4.97 12.23
C LEU A 127 15.24 4.85 10.72
N LYS A 128 16.50 5.00 10.29
CA LYS A 128 16.90 4.74 8.89
C LYS A 128 16.68 3.27 8.51
N GLU A 129 16.99 2.35 9.43
CA GLU A 129 16.75 0.92 9.23
C GLU A 129 15.24 0.61 9.14
N ASP A 130 14.43 1.18 10.03
CA ASP A 130 12.98 0.96 10.02
C ASP A 130 12.33 1.47 8.74
N PHE A 131 12.71 2.66 8.26
CA PHE A 131 12.28 3.14 6.93
C PHE A 131 12.76 2.24 5.79
N SER A 132 13.98 1.70 5.87
CA SER A 132 14.51 0.81 4.84
C SER A 132 13.71 -0.50 4.79
N LYS A 133 13.50 -1.14 5.94
CA LYS A 133 12.67 -2.36 6.08
C LYS A 133 11.26 -2.11 5.57
N PHE A 134 10.65 -0.98 5.95
CA PHE A 134 9.30 -0.67 5.49
C PHE A 134 9.27 -0.42 3.97
N LYS A 135 10.25 0.29 3.41
CA LYS A 135 10.36 0.50 1.95
C LYS A 135 10.51 -0.81 1.18
N GLU A 136 11.20 -1.80 1.73
CA GLU A 136 11.35 -3.11 1.10
C GLU A 136 10.03 -3.88 1.08
N LYS A 137 9.21 -3.74 2.13
CA LYS A 137 8.00 -4.53 2.34
C LYS A 137 6.71 -3.85 1.90
N TYR A 138 6.64 -2.53 1.81
CA TYR A 138 5.37 -1.83 1.60
C TYR A 138 4.73 -2.14 0.24
N HIS A 139 5.50 -2.47 -0.79
CA HIS A 139 4.93 -2.82 -2.08
C HIS A 139 4.97 -4.33 -2.29
N SER A 140 4.40 -5.07 -1.32
CA SER A 140 4.32 -6.53 -1.28
C SER A 140 2.90 -7.04 -1.43
N LEU A 141 2.74 -8.30 -1.83
CA LEU A 141 1.46 -9.02 -1.80
C LEU A 141 0.76 -8.88 -0.45
N ALA A 142 1.53 -8.98 0.64
CA ALA A 142 1.03 -8.86 2.00
C ALA A 142 0.51 -7.45 2.34
N ASN A 143 0.89 -6.42 1.58
CA ASN A 143 0.35 -5.07 1.70
C ASN A 143 -0.61 -4.71 0.55
N PHE A 144 -1.03 -5.68 -0.28
CA PHE A 144 -1.95 -5.45 -1.38
C PHE A 144 -3.37 -5.86 -1.01
N MET A 145 -4.38 -5.16 -1.51
CA MET A 145 -5.77 -5.57 -1.39
C MET A 145 -6.43 -5.53 -2.77
N PRO A 146 -7.18 -6.56 -3.15
CA PRO A 146 -7.94 -6.54 -4.39
C PRO A 146 -9.12 -5.58 -4.27
N LEU A 147 -9.37 -4.83 -5.34
CA LEU A 147 -10.50 -3.93 -5.47
C LEU A 147 -11.06 -4.00 -6.88
N LEU A 148 -12.34 -3.66 -7.04
CA LEU A 148 -12.90 -3.50 -8.38
C LEU A 148 -12.24 -2.31 -9.08
N LYS A 149 -11.77 -2.58 -10.28
CA LYS A 149 -11.34 -1.58 -11.25
C LYS A 149 -12.58 -0.84 -11.72
N GLN A 150 -12.61 0.47 -11.51
CA GLN A 150 -13.62 1.32 -12.13
C GLN A 150 -13.21 1.65 -13.56
N GLU A 151 -14.20 1.80 -14.46
CA GLU A 151 -13.98 2.04 -15.91
C GLU A 151 -13.07 3.25 -16.17
N ASN A 152 -13.12 4.25 -15.29
CA ASN A 152 -12.13 5.30 -15.23
C ASN A 152 -10.85 4.77 -14.55
N LEU A 153 -9.91 4.32 -15.38
CA LEU A 153 -8.58 3.75 -15.06
C LEU A 153 -7.72 4.50 -14.02
N LYS A 154 -8.16 5.68 -13.56
CA LYS A 154 -7.45 6.55 -12.60
C LYS A 154 -7.77 6.23 -11.14
N TYR A 155 -8.81 5.45 -10.86
CA TYR A 155 -9.25 5.21 -9.49
C TYR A 155 -8.50 4.02 -8.87
N ASN A 156 -7.67 4.34 -7.88
CA ASN A 156 -6.94 3.41 -7.02
C ASN A 156 -7.60 3.39 -5.62
N LEU A 157 -7.11 2.58 -4.69
CA LEU A 157 -7.65 2.49 -3.32
C LEU A 157 -7.73 3.86 -2.65
N ASN A 158 -6.81 4.78 -2.91
CA ASN A 158 -6.88 6.14 -2.35
C ASN A 158 -8.06 6.96 -2.88
N HIS A 159 -8.60 6.61 -4.06
CA HIS A 159 -9.82 7.22 -4.58
C HIS A 159 -11.07 6.57 -4.02
N VAL A 160 -11.04 5.25 -3.77
CA VAL A 160 -12.12 4.54 -3.06
C VAL A 160 -12.21 5.00 -1.60
N LYS A 161 -11.06 5.26 -0.99
CA LYS A 161 -10.90 5.81 0.35
C LYS A 161 -11.39 7.27 0.45
N ASN A 162 -11.66 8.01 -0.62
CA ASN A 162 -11.78 9.47 -0.52
C ASN A 162 -10.49 10.09 0.10
N ARG A 163 -10.27 11.40 -0.04
CA ARG A 163 -9.03 12.03 0.47
C ARG A 163 -8.98 12.14 1.99
N GLU A 164 -10.10 11.89 2.66
CA GLU A 164 -10.27 12.12 4.09
C GLU A 164 -9.45 11.18 4.97
N TYR A 165 -9.03 10.02 4.45
CA TYR A 165 -8.17 9.11 5.23
C TYR A 165 -6.66 9.32 5.08
N TYR A 166 -6.21 10.25 4.24
CA TYR A 166 -4.78 10.56 4.04
C TYR A 166 -3.87 9.33 3.83
N ASP A 167 -4.37 8.31 3.14
CA ASP A 167 -3.71 7.00 2.90
C ASP A 167 -3.49 6.12 4.15
N PHE A 168 -4.09 6.46 5.30
CA PHE A 168 -4.13 5.57 6.48
C PHE A 168 -5.34 4.64 6.38
N PRO A 169 -5.14 3.31 6.29
CA PRO A 169 -6.22 2.38 5.99
C PRO A 169 -7.17 2.13 7.16
N ASP A 170 -6.73 2.29 8.40
CA ASP A 170 -7.52 2.01 9.61
C ASP A 170 -8.80 2.84 9.71
N GLY A 171 -8.77 4.13 9.38
CA GLY A 171 -9.98 4.95 9.32
C GLY A 171 -11.00 4.47 8.27
N PHE A 172 -10.51 4.07 7.09
CA PHE A 172 -11.35 3.49 6.03
C PHE A 172 -11.94 2.14 6.44
N LEU A 173 -11.13 1.29 7.08
CA LEU A 173 -11.55 -0.02 7.55
C LEU A 173 -12.57 0.08 8.69
N LYS A 174 -12.48 1.11 9.54
CA LYS A 174 -13.51 1.45 10.52
C LYS A 174 -14.82 1.80 9.83
N ASP A 175 -14.82 2.65 8.82
CA ASP A 175 -16.06 3.02 8.13
C ASP A 175 -16.70 1.82 7.39
N ILE A 176 -15.88 0.88 6.88
CA ILE A 176 -16.37 -0.40 6.34
C ILE A 176 -17.05 -1.25 7.43
N ARG A 177 -16.48 -1.32 8.63
CA ARG A 177 -17.12 -1.99 9.78
C ARG A 177 -18.49 -1.40 10.05
N ASP A 178 -18.53 -0.08 10.17
CA ASP A 178 -19.74 0.64 10.53
C ASP A 178 -20.81 0.49 9.44
N PHE A 179 -20.42 0.45 8.16
CA PHE A 179 -21.29 0.07 7.03
C PHE A 179 -21.96 -1.29 7.26
N TYR A 180 -21.20 -2.36 7.54
CA TYR A 180 -21.77 -3.68 7.73
C TYR A 180 -22.65 -3.77 8.98
N LEU A 181 -22.27 -3.08 10.05
CA LEU A 181 -23.00 -3.08 11.33
C LEU A 181 -24.19 -2.11 11.35
N ASN A 182 -24.53 -1.48 10.22
CA ASN A 182 -25.58 -0.45 10.10
C ASN A 182 -25.40 0.74 11.06
N ASP A 183 -24.16 1.04 11.44
CA ASP A 183 -23.82 2.22 12.24
C ASP A 183 -23.61 3.41 11.31
N LYS A 184 -24.70 4.09 10.95
CA LYS A 184 -24.75 5.18 9.95
C LYS A 184 -24.20 6.52 10.49
N GLY A 185 -23.05 6.48 11.16
CA GLY A 185 -22.33 7.69 11.57
C GLY A 185 -21.94 8.57 10.38
N ASN A 186 -21.22 9.66 10.65
CA ASN A 186 -20.66 10.53 9.61
C ASN A 186 -19.49 9.81 8.91
N GLN A 187 -19.80 8.98 7.91
CA GLN A 187 -18.83 8.17 7.18
C GLN A 187 -18.33 8.94 5.95
N ALA A 188 -17.01 8.97 5.75
CA ALA A 188 -16.39 9.48 4.53
C ALA A 188 -16.40 8.46 3.38
N PHE A 189 -16.73 7.21 3.73
CA PHE A 189 -16.85 6.07 2.85
C PHE A 189 -18.14 6.13 2.05
N HIS A 190 -18.03 5.88 0.74
CA HIS A 190 -19.17 5.77 -0.16
C HIS A 190 -19.12 4.41 -0.86
N GLU A 191 -19.96 3.47 -0.42
CA GLU A 191 -20.02 2.10 -0.93
C GLU A 191 -20.49 2.04 -2.39
N GLU A 192 -21.20 3.06 -2.86
CA GLU A 192 -21.83 3.10 -4.19
C GLU A 192 -20.83 2.79 -5.32
N ASN A 193 -19.58 3.22 -5.15
CA ASN A 193 -18.49 2.99 -6.08
C ASN A 193 -18.04 1.52 -6.20
N ASN A 194 -18.32 0.70 -5.19
CA ASN A 194 -17.88 -0.70 -5.08
C ASN A 194 -18.98 -1.59 -4.48
N LYS A 195 -20.25 -1.26 -4.71
CA LYS A 195 -21.39 -1.89 -4.02
C LYS A 195 -21.46 -3.40 -4.25
N LYS A 196 -21.18 -3.86 -5.48
CA LYS A 196 -21.09 -5.29 -5.80
C LYS A 196 -20.00 -6.00 -4.99
N TYR A 197 -18.85 -5.35 -4.82
CA TYR A 197 -17.75 -5.87 -4.01
C TYR A 197 -18.16 -6.03 -2.56
N PHE A 198 -18.65 -4.97 -1.91
CA PHE A 198 -19.05 -5.05 -0.51
C PHE A 198 -20.23 -6.02 -0.28
N ASN A 199 -21.20 -6.07 -1.19
CA ASN A 199 -22.30 -7.03 -1.08
C ASN A 199 -21.85 -8.49 -1.20
N SER A 200 -20.72 -8.78 -1.86
CA SER A 200 -20.23 -10.15 -2.05
C SER A 200 -19.80 -10.83 -0.74
N PHE A 201 -19.56 -10.06 0.32
CA PHE A 201 -19.16 -10.59 1.63
C PHE A 201 -20.36 -10.93 2.52
N GLY A 202 -21.57 -10.46 2.21
CA GLY A 202 -22.78 -10.67 3.01
C GLY A 202 -23.28 -9.39 3.68
N LYS A 203 -23.91 -9.52 4.85
CA LYS A 203 -24.49 -8.40 5.62
C LYS A 203 -24.19 -8.55 7.11
N ALA A 204 -24.37 -7.48 7.88
CA ALA A 204 -24.21 -7.50 9.33
C ALA A 204 -22.80 -7.97 9.76
N GLU A 205 -22.70 -8.45 10.99
CA GLU A 205 -21.44 -8.93 11.58
C GLU A 205 -20.79 -10.07 10.79
N GLU A 206 -21.60 -10.97 10.21
CA GLU A 206 -21.08 -12.04 9.34
C GLU A 206 -20.44 -11.47 8.06
N GLY A 207 -21.09 -10.49 7.43
CA GLY A 207 -20.57 -9.82 6.25
C GLY A 207 -19.24 -9.11 6.53
N TYR A 208 -19.16 -8.44 7.68
CA TYR A 208 -17.93 -7.83 8.15
C TYR A 208 -16.82 -8.85 8.41
N ARG A 209 -17.12 -9.95 9.13
CA ARG A 209 -16.16 -11.02 9.38
C ARG A 209 -15.63 -11.61 8.07
N ASN A 210 -16.52 -11.90 7.12
CA ASN A 210 -16.14 -12.40 5.80
C ASN A 210 -15.23 -11.41 5.05
N TYR A 211 -15.51 -10.10 5.15
CA TYR A 211 -14.64 -9.07 4.59
C TYR A 211 -13.23 -9.10 5.18
N ILE A 212 -13.11 -9.23 6.51
CA ILE A 212 -11.81 -9.33 7.20
C ILE A 212 -11.04 -10.56 6.76
N GLU A 213 -11.68 -11.73 6.86
CA GLU A 213 -11.04 -13.03 6.64
C GLU A 213 -10.55 -13.16 5.21
N LYS A 214 -11.44 -12.90 4.24
CA LYS A 214 -11.13 -13.06 2.83
C LYS A 214 -10.08 -12.05 2.35
N ASN A 215 -9.97 -10.87 2.98
CA ASN A 215 -8.93 -9.90 2.65
C ASN A 215 -7.65 -10.02 3.50
N TYR A 216 -7.57 -10.97 4.42
CA TYR A 216 -6.44 -11.15 5.34
C TYR A 216 -6.15 -9.91 6.20
N LEU A 217 -7.18 -9.20 6.67
CA LEU A 217 -7.03 -7.90 7.34
C LEU A 217 -7.07 -7.99 8.88
N GLN A 218 -6.92 -9.17 9.45
CA GLN A 218 -7.08 -9.46 10.89
C GLN A 218 -6.34 -8.48 11.82
N ASP A 219 -5.15 -8.00 11.45
CA ASP A 219 -4.35 -7.10 12.30
C ASP A 219 -4.92 -5.68 12.43
N TYR A 220 -5.88 -5.31 11.59
CA TYR A 220 -6.57 -4.02 11.67
C TYR A 220 -7.76 -4.03 12.63
N PHE A 221 -8.16 -5.20 13.12
CA PHE A 221 -9.48 -5.38 13.68
C PHE A 221 -9.49 -5.95 15.09
N LEU A 222 -10.49 -5.52 15.83
CA LEU A 222 -10.82 -5.97 17.17
C LEU A 222 -12.15 -6.71 17.09
N ASP A 223 -12.12 -8.01 17.32
CA ASP A 223 -13.30 -8.79 17.68
C ASP A 223 -12.89 -9.86 18.70
N SER A 224 -13.82 -10.71 19.14
CA SER A 224 -13.52 -11.78 20.11
C SER A 224 -12.45 -12.78 19.63
N ASN A 225 -12.17 -12.82 18.33
CA ASN A 225 -11.15 -13.66 17.70
C ASN A 225 -9.83 -12.90 17.47
N TYR A 226 -9.86 -11.56 17.37
CA TYR A 226 -8.71 -10.70 17.10
C TYR A 226 -8.34 -9.84 18.31
N LYS A 227 -7.20 -10.20 18.93
CA LYS A 227 -6.84 -9.73 20.26
C LYS A 227 -6.45 -8.25 20.34
N GLU A 228 -5.88 -7.66 19.28
CA GLU A 228 -5.45 -6.24 19.28
C GLU A 228 -5.43 -5.65 17.86
N GLY A 229 -6.15 -4.55 17.63
CA GLY A 229 -6.14 -3.81 16.37
C GLY A 229 -4.98 -2.81 16.34
N LYS A 230 -4.18 -2.85 15.26
CA LYS A 230 -3.05 -1.93 15.09
C LYS A 230 -3.49 -0.64 14.42
N ILE A 231 -3.36 0.46 15.16
CA ILE A 231 -3.70 1.81 14.68
C ILE A 231 -2.53 2.36 13.87
N LEU A 232 -2.84 2.93 12.71
CA LEU A 232 -1.87 3.56 11.82
C LEU A 232 -2.09 5.05 11.68
N ARG A 233 -3.32 5.54 11.76
CA ARG A 233 -3.63 6.96 11.68
C ARG A 233 -3.03 7.72 12.86
N PRO A 234 -2.56 8.97 12.65
CA PRO A 234 -2.14 9.81 13.77
C PRO A 234 -3.34 10.08 14.70
N PRO A 235 -3.14 9.98 16.03
CA PRO A 235 -4.13 10.46 17.00
C PRO A 235 -4.56 11.90 16.72
N SER A 236 -5.76 12.31 17.15
CA SER A 236 -6.32 13.64 16.82
C SER A 236 -5.49 14.80 17.38
N GLU A 237 -4.77 14.56 18.48
CA GLU A 237 -3.80 15.46 19.10
C GLU A 237 -2.50 15.61 18.29
N ILE A 238 -2.18 14.67 17.38
CA ILE A 238 -0.97 14.71 16.56
C ILE A 238 -1.24 15.43 15.24
N LYS A 239 -0.67 16.63 15.11
CA LYS A 239 -0.70 17.43 13.87
C LYS A 239 0.30 16.90 12.84
N PHE A 240 -0.04 15.78 12.19
CA PHE A 240 0.87 15.16 11.22
C PHE A 240 1.16 16.10 10.03
N PRO A 241 2.44 16.28 9.62
CA PRO A 241 2.84 17.25 8.61
C PRO A 241 2.57 16.77 7.17
N TYR A 242 1.30 16.80 6.75
CA TYR A 242 0.91 16.52 5.36
C TYR A 242 1.40 17.57 4.37
N SER A 243 1.69 18.79 4.84
CA SER A 243 2.15 19.93 4.04
C SER A 243 3.28 20.68 4.72
N LYS A 244 4.01 21.49 3.95
CA LYS A 244 5.05 22.39 4.47
C LYS A 244 4.48 23.37 5.50
N ALA A 245 3.31 23.93 5.22
CA ALA A 245 2.64 24.88 6.09
C ALA A 245 2.25 24.30 7.47
N ILE A 246 1.92 23.00 7.54
CA ILE A 246 1.70 22.33 8.83
C ILE A 246 3.04 22.16 9.55
N ALA A 247 4.06 21.64 8.86
CA ALA A 247 5.37 21.35 9.44
C ALA A 247 6.06 22.59 10.03
N GLU A 248 5.90 23.76 9.42
CA GLU A 248 6.48 25.03 9.88
C GLU A 248 5.81 25.60 11.14
N LYS A 249 4.58 25.17 11.45
CA LYS A 249 3.82 25.65 12.61
C LYS A 249 3.99 24.78 13.85
N LEU A 250 4.63 23.61 13.72
CA LEU A 250 4.84 22.71 14.86
C LEU A 250 5.87 23.32 15.81
N ASN A 251 5.52 23.37 17.10
CA ASN A 251 6.49 23.66 18.15
C ASN A 251 7.36 22.43 18.46
N TYR A 252 8.27 22.55 19.42
CA TYR A 252 9.18 21.46 19.79
C TYR A 252 8.44 20.21 20.29
N ASP A 253 7.52 20.36 21.24
CA ASP A 253 6.78 19.23 21.83
C ASP A 253 5.88 18.53 20.79
N GLU A 254 5.22 19.31 19.93
CA GLU A 254 4.42 18.77 18.82
C GLU A 254 5.29 18.00 17.83
N ARG A 255 6.51 18.48 17.54
CA ARG A 255 7.46 17.79 16.67
C ARG A 255 7.91 16.46 17.28
N GLU A 256 8.24 16.45 18.57
CA GLU A 256 8.61 15.21 19.28
C GLU A 256 7.46 14.20 19.28
N GLY A 257 6.22 14.66 19.51
CA GLY A 257 5.02 13.82 19.41
C GLY A 257 4.84 13.20 18.02
N VAL A 258 5.05 13.97 16.94
CA VAL A 258 5.00 13.45 15.57
C VAL A 258 6.11 12.42 15.32
N LEU A 259 7.32 12.65 15.82
CA LEU A 259 8.45 11.72 15.66
C LEU A 259 8.18 10.38 16.36
N LEU A 260 7.66 10.44 17.60
CA LEU A 260 7.26 9.24 18.35
C LEU A 260 6.17 8.46 17.59
N TYR A 261 5.15 9.17 17.09
CA TYR A 261 4.10 8.58 16.28
C TYR A 261 4.65 7.90 15.02
N ILE A 262 5.62 8.52 14.31
CA ILE A 262 6.22 7.92 13.11
C ILE A 262 6.93 6.60 13.44
N GLY A 263 7.64 6.53 14.57
CA GLY A 263 8.24 5.28 15.04
C GLY A 263 7.19 4.19 15.29
N THR A 264 6.11 4.54 15.99
CA THR A 264 4.98 3.63 16.24
C THR A 264 4.32 3.18 14.94
N PHE A 265 4.11 4.09 13.99
CA PHE A 265 3.57 3.77 12.67
C PHE A 265 4.44 2.72 11.95
N LEU A 266 5.75 2.94 11.88
CA LEU A 266 6.66 2.05 11.15
C LEU A 266 6.63 0.64 11.74
N LYS A 267 6.66 0.53 13.07
CA LYS A 267 6.53 -0.74 13.77
C LYS A 267 5.20 -1.42 13.44
N ASN A 268 4.08 -0.72 13.63
CA ASN A 268 2.75 -1.28 13.37
C ASN A 268 2.60 -1.71 11.91
N ALA A 269 3.05 -0.88 10.96
CA ALA A 269 2.98 -1.17 9.53
C ALA A 269 3.79 -2.43 9.16
N LEU A 270 5.01 -2.55 9.68
CA LEU A 270 5.86 -3.73 9.47
C LEU A 270 5.21 -4.98 10.03
N ASP A 271 4.75 -4.93 11.28
CA ASP A 271 4.12 -6.09 11.91
C ASP A 271 2.85 -6.53 11.16
N ILE A 272 2.01 -5.59 10.71
CA ILE A 272 0.81 -5.89 9.92
C ILE A 272 1.20 -6.61 8.63
N ILE A 273 2.19 -6.08 7.90
CA ILE A 273 2.62 -6.66 6.62
C ILE A 273 3.23 -8.05 6.85
N GLU A 274 4.00 -8.25 7.91
CA GLU A 274 4.58 -9.54 8.24
C GLU A 274 3.51 -10.57 8.62
N ALA A 275 2.59 -10.23 9.52
CA ALA A 275 1.52 -11.10 9.95
C ALA A 275 0.60 -11.48 8.78
N ARG A 276 0.30 -10.52 7.89
CA ARG A 276 -0.48 -10.76 6.67
C ARG A 276 0.25 -11.65 5.68
N GLY A 277 1.56 -11.47 5.52
CA GLY A 277 2.41 -12.35 4.73
C GLY A 277 2.44 -13.78 5.27
N ASP A 278 2.49 -13.93 6.59
CA ASP A 278 2.44 -15.25 7.24
C ASP A 278 1.10 -15.96 7.03
N ARG A 279 -0.03 -15.24 7.10
CA ARG A 279 -1.34 -15.82 6.80
C ARG A 279 -1.45 -16.27 5.35
N LEU A 280 -1.04 -15.43 4.41
CA LEU A 280 -0.99 -15.78 2.98
C LEU A 280 -0.15 -17.03 2.74
N ARG A 281 1.03 -17.11 3.36
CA ARG A 281 1.90 -18.28 3.27
C ARG A 281 1.24 -19.54 3.85
N LYS A 282 0.64 -19.46 5.04
CA LYS A 282 0.01 -20.60 5.71
C LYS A 282 -1.19 -21.17 4.94
N ILE A 283 -1.92 -20.34 4.22
CA ILE A 283 -3.14 -20.74 3.52
C ILE A 283 -2.84 -21.27 2.11
N HIS A 284 -1.83 -20.71 1.45
CA HIS A 284 -1.59 -20.98 0.02
C HIS A 284 -0.34 -21.82 -0.28
N LEU A 285 0.54 -22.02 0.70
CA LEU A 285 1.81 -22.74 0.52
C LEU A 285 1.97 -23.94 1.47
N PHE A 286 1.05 -24.13 2.41
CA PHE A 286 1.00 -25.24 3.36
C PHE A 286 -0.45 -25.74 3.47
#